data_AF-A0A5S3PCD2-F1
#
_entry.id   AF-A0A5S3PCD2-F1
#
_cell.length_a   1.000
_cell.length_b   1.000
_cell.length_c   1.000
_cell.angle_alpha   90.00
_cell.angle_beta   90.00
_cell.angle_gamma   90.00
#
_symmetry.space_group_name_H-M   'P 1'
#
loop_
_entity.id
_entity.type
_entity.pdbx_description
1 polymer ?
#
loop_
_entity_poly.entity_id
_entity_poly.type
_entity_poly.pdbx_seq_one_letter_code
_entity_poly.pdbx_strand_id
1 'polypeptide(L)'
;MFTIRNIVAAVIAGVVGTIANSLVVSGLTGAPLWGLILSFGREAVAIAVALLLIPIFLRMRRWQPWVVGIAVLTVVPSLLAKTVFGVAAPWGVVLGVNAVYAVAATVVFALIVRGKMVVESA
;
A
#
# COMPACT_ATOMS: atom_id res chain seq x y z
N MET A 1 -5.45 14.07 -12.47
CA MET A 1 -4.32 13.99 -13.43
C MET A 1 -3.15 13.26 -12.78
N PHE A 2 -2.40 12.48 -13.55
CA PHE A 2 -1.09 11.97 -13.12
C PHE A 2 -0.11 13.15 -13.14
N THR A 3 0.10 13.75 -11.97
CA THR A 3 1.07 14.82 -11.77
C THR A 3 2.28 14.25 -11.05
N ILE A 4 3.44 14.90 -11.18
CA ILE A 4 4.65 14.54 -10.43
C ILE A 4 4.35 14.45 -8.92
N ARG A 5 3.56 15.40 -8.38
CA ARG A 5 3.11 15.37 -6.99
C ARG A 5 2.37 14.08 -6.63
N ASN A 6 1.43 13.63 -7.46
CA ASN A 6 0.65 12.42 -7.17
C ASN A 6 1.50 11.16 -7.29
N ILE A 7 2.45 11.14 -8.22
CA ILE A 7 3.42 10.03 -8.36
C ILE A 7 4.31 9.96 -7.12
N VAL A 8 4.91 11.08 -6.71
CA VAL A 8 5.73 11.16 -5.50
C VAL A 8 4.93 10.76 -4.26
N ALA A 9 3.68 11.23 -4.13
CA ALA A 9 2.79 10.85 -3.04
C ALA A 9 2.52 9.34 -2.99
N ALA A 10 2.26 8.71 -4.15
CA ALA A 10 2.03 7.28 -4.24
C ALA A 10 3.29 6.46 -3.94
N VAL A 11 4.47 6.92 -4.37
CA VAL A 11 5.75 6.29 -4.03
C VAL A 11 6.01 6.35 -2.53
N ILE A 12 5.86 7.52 -1.90
CA ILE A 12 6.03 7.68 -0.45
C ILE A 12 5.04 6.78 0.30
N ALA A 13 3.77 6.77 -0.13
CA ALA A 13 2.75 5.90 0.44
C ALA A 13 3.10 4.41 0.31
N GLY A 14 3.61 4.00 -0.86
CA GLY A 14 4.10 2.65 -1.10
C GLY A 14 5.21 2.27 -0.12
N VAL A 15 6.25 3.10 0.00
CA VAL A 15 7.38 2.88 0.92
C VAL A 15 6.91 2.75 2.37
N VAL A 16 6.05 3.65 2.84
CA VAL A 16 5.53 3.56 4.21
C VAL A 16 4.70 2.30 4.40
N GLY A 17 3.88 1.95 3.40
CA GLY A 17 3.10 0.72 3.41
C GLY A 17 3.97 -0.53 3.51
N THR A 18 5.09 -0.60 2.77
CA THR A 18 5.93 -1.79 2.79
C THR A 18 6.78 -1.91 4.05
N ILE A 19 7.19 -0.78 4.64
CA ILE A 19 7.78 -0.77 5.99
C ILE A 19 6.77 -1.31 7.01
N ALA A 20 5.53 -0.83 7.00
CA ALA A 20 4.47 -1.30 7.90
C ALA A 20 4.20 -2.82 7.71
N ASN A 21 4.13 -3.28 6.47
CA ASN A 21 4.01 -4.70 6.13
C ASN A 21 5.16 -5.52 6.73
N SER A 22 6.40 -5.08 6.50
CA SER A 22 7.60 -5.78 6.95
C SER A 22 7.69 -5.87 8.47
N LEU A 23 7.28 -4.83 9.19
CA LEU A 23 7.19 -4.83 10.65
C LEU A 23 6.21 -5.91 11.12
N VAL A 24 5.03 -6.02 10.51
CA VAL A 24 4.04 -7.03 10.86
C VAL A 24 4.53 -8.44 10.50
N VAL A 25 5.12 -8.65 9.32
CA VAL A 25 5.68 -9.96 8.95
C VAL A 25 6.78 -10.38 9.93
N SER A 26 7.70 -9.47 10.25
CA SER A 26 8.80 -9.73 11.19
C SER A 26 8.27 -10.07 12.58
N GLY A 27 7.29 -9.31 13.09
CA GLY A 27 6.67 -9.57 14.38
C GLY A 27 5.89 -10.88 14.45
N LEU A 28 5.22 -11.30 13.37
CA LEU A 28 4.41 -12.52 13.34
C LEU A 28 5.23 -13.80 13.08
N THR A 29 6.31 -13.69 12.31
CA THR A 29 7.05 -14.87 11.82
C THR A 29 8.47 -14.98 12.38
N GLY A 30 8.98 -13.92 13.04
CA GLY A 30 10.38 -13.84 13.46
C GLY A 30 11.37 -13.61 12.30
N ALA A 31 10.88 -13.37 11.08
CA ALA A 31 11.74 -13.11 9.92
C ALA A 31 12.58 -11.84 10.12
N PRO A 32 13.84 -11.81 9.62
CA PRO A 32 14.74 -10.68 9.81
C PRO A 32 14.21 -9.44 9.08
N LEU A 33 13.86 -8.40 9.86
CA LEU A 33 13.21 -7.18 9.36
C LEU A 33 13.97 -6.54 8.19
N TRP A 34 15.29 -6.38 8.32
CA TRP A 34 16.10 -5.75 7.27
C TRP A 34 16.14 -6.57 5.98
N GLY A 35 16.11 -7.90 6.07
CA GLY A 35 16.02 -8.76 4.89
C GLY A 35 14.69 -8.60 4.16
N LEU A 36 13.61 -8.28 4.88
CA LEU A 36 12.30 -7.98 4.30
C LEU A 36 12.30 -6.59 3.65
N ILE A 37 12.72 -5.55 4.38
CA ILE A 37 12.72 -4.16 3.89
C ILE A 37 13.65 -3.96 2.68
N LEU A 38 14.77 -4.69 2.62
CA LEU A 38 15.74 -4.57 1.52
C LEU A 38 15.45 -5.54 0.36
N SER A 39 14.33 -6.26 0.39
CA SER A 39 13.93 -7.20 -0.66
C SER A 39 13.46 -6.48 -1.92
N PHE A 40 14.40 -6.04 -2.75
CA PHE A 40 14.12 -5.16 -3.90
C PHE A 40 12.94 -5.62 -4.77
N GLY A 41 12.87 -6.91 -5.12
CA GLY A 41 11.80 -7.42 -5.99
C GLY A 41 10.40 -7.28 -5.37
N ARG A 42 10.26 -7.62 -4.08
CA ARG A 42 8.97 -7.52 -3.38
C ARG A 42 8.56 -6.07 -3.17
N GLU A 43 9.52 -5.26 -2.73
CA GLU A 43 9.31 -3.87 -2.36
C GLU A 43 9.01 -2.99 -3.58
N ALA A 44 9.77 -3.15 -4.68
CA ALA A 44 9.54 -2.42 -5.92
C ALA A 44 8.15 -2.71 -6.49
N VAL A 45 7.72 -3.97 -6.47
CA VAL A 45 6.38 -4.37 -6.93
C VAL A 45 5.29 -3.77 -6.03
N ALA A 46 5.46 -3.83 -4.70
CA ALA A 46 4.50 -3.23 -3.78
C ALA A 46 4.41 -1.70 -3.94
N ILE A 47 5.54 -1.01 -4.16
CA ILE A 47 5.54 0.43 -4.46
C ILE A 47 4.84 0.71 -5.80
N ALA A 48 5.07 -0.10 -6.82
CA ALA A 48 4.40 0.04 -8.12
C ALA A 48 2.87 -0.16 -7.99
N VAL A 49 2.41 -1.10 -7.17
CA VAL A 49 0.98 -1.32 -6.89
C VAL A 49 0.35 -0.11 -6.21
N ALA A 50 1.08 0.63 -5.36
CA ALA A 50 0.57 1.84 -4.72
C ALA A 50 0.20 2.94 -5.73
N LEU A 51 0.74 2.92 -6.96
CA LEU A 51 0.36 3.85 -8.03
C LEU A 51 -1.14 3.74 -8.40
N LEU A 52 -1.80 2.61 -8.11
CA LEU A 52 -3.24 2.43 -8.31
C LEU A 52 -4.07 3.38 -7.44
N LEU A 53 -3.52 3.93 -6.35
CA LEU A 53 -4.20 4.94 -5.54
C LEU A 53 -4.48 6.23 -6.33
N ILE A 54 -3.64 6.57 -7.31
CA ILE A 54 -3.81 7.76 -8.14
C ILE A 54 -5.15 7.72 -8.90
N PRO A 55 -5.41 6.74 -9.79
CA PRO A 55 -6.69 6.66 -10.51
C PRO A 55 -7.89 6.46 -9.58
N ILE A 56 -7.73 5.75 -8.45
CA ILE A 56 -8.81 5.52 -7.48
C ILE A 56 -9.26 6.85 -6.86
N PHE A 57 -8.34 7.62 -6.30
CA PHE A 57 -8.65 8.90 -5.65
C PHE A 57 -9.02 10.01 -6.64
N LEU A 58 -8.63 9.90 -7.92
CA LEU A 58 -9.02 10.86 -8.95
C LEU A 58 -10.46 10.65 -9.44
N ARG A 59 -10.97 9.42 -9.44
CA ARG A 59 -12.27 9.09 -10.04
C ARG A 59 -13.40 8.92 -9.03
N MET A 60 -13.07 8.73 -7.75
CA MET A 60 -14.04 8.41 -6.72
C MET A 60 -14.17 9.52 -5.68
N ARG A 61 -15.32 9.59 -5.01
CA ARG A 61 -15.65 10.67 -4.06
C ARG A 61 -15.95 10.14 -2.66
N ARG A 62 -15.85 11.03 -1.67
CA ARG A 62 -16.16 10.76 -0.26
C ARG A 62 -15.37 9.55 0.27
N TRP A 63 -16.07 8.49 0.69
CA TRP A 63 -15.53 7.29 1.30
C TRP A 63 -15.11 6.20 0.30
N GLN A 64 -15.64 6.24 -0.93
CA GLN A 64 -15.37 5.23 -1.97
C GLN A 64 -13.88 4.97 -2.24
N PRO A 65 -13.00 6.00 -2.41
CA PRO A 65 -11.59 5.74 -2.72
C PRO A 65 -10.84 5.06 -1.56
N TRP A 66 -11.31 5.21 -0.32
CA TRP A 66 -10.73 4.54 0.84
C TRP A 66 -11.01 3.04 0.79
N VAL A 67 -12.27 2.67 0.60
CA VAL A 67 -12.69 1.26 0.53
C VAL A 67 -12.06 0.57 -0.67
N VAL A 68 -12.12 1.21 -1.85
CA VAL A 68 -11.55 0.63 -3.07
C VAL A 68 -10.03 0.60 -3.00
N GLY A 69 -9.39 1.65 -2.48
CA GLY A 69 -7.94 1.69 -2.27
C GLY A 69 -7.47 0.54 -1.39
N ILE A 70 -8.08 0.40 -0.21
CA ILE A 70 -7.74 -0.68 0.73
C ILE A 70 -7.99 -2.05 0.11
N ALA A 71 -9.15 -2.26 -0.53
CA ALA A 71 -9.48 -3.55 -1.14
C ALA A 71 -8.48 -3.91 -2.26
N VAL A 72 -8.21 -2.99 -3.19
CA VAL A 72 -7.30 -3.22 -4.31
C VAL A 72 -5.88 -3.48 -3.81
N LEU A 73 -5.37 -2.64 -2.90
CA LEU A 73 -4.03 -2.79 -2.34
C LEU A 73 -3.92 -3.97 -1.35
N THR A 74 -5.03 -4.58 -0.93
CA THR A 74 -4.98 -5.85 -0.19
C THR A 74 -4.92 -7.02 -1.17
N VAL A 75 -5.83 -7.03 -2.15
CA VAL A 75 -6.04 -8.16 -3.06
C VAL A 75 -4.88 -8.31 -4.04
N VAL A 76 -4.49 -7.25 -4.74
CA VAL A 76 -3.46 -7.30 -5.79
C VAL A 76 -2.12 -7.83 -5.27
N PRO A 77 -1.52 -7.27 -4.20
CA PRO A 77 -0.26 -7.81 -3.70
C PRO A 77 -0.41 -9.16 -3.03
N SER A 78 -1.60 -9.53 -2.52
CA SER A 78 -1.85 -10.88 -2.01
C SER A 78 -1.85 -11.92 -3.11
N LEU A 79 -2.44 -11.60 -4.27
CA LEU A 79 -2.38 -12.46 -5.45
C LEU A 79 -0.93 -12.60 -5.93
N LEU A 80 -0.19 -11.49 -6.04
CA LEU A 80 1.22 -11.51 -6.45
C LEU A 80 2.10 -12.30 -5.46
N ALA A 81 1.88 -12.15 -4.15
CA ALA A 81 2.56 -12.94 -3.14
C ALA A 81 2.37 -14.44 -3.35
N LYS A 82 1.16 -14.84 -3.75
CA LYS A 82 0.80 -16.24 -3.96
C LYS A 82 1.25 -16.81 -5.29
N THR A 83 1.14 -16.05 -6.37
CA THR A 83 1.37 -16.56 -7.72
C THR A 83 2.77 -16.27 -8.25
N VAL A 84 3.34 -15.12 -7.91
CA VAL A 84 4.64 -14.66 -8.44
C VAL A 84 5.77 -14.91 -7.43
N PHE A 85 5.53 -14.63 -6.16
CA PHE A 85 6.57 -14.73 -5.11
C PHE A 85 6.53 -16.06 -4.33
N GLY A 86 5.59 -16.96 -4.64
CA GLY A 86 5.55 -18.31 -4.05
C GLY A 86 5.37 -18.36 -2.53
N VAL A 87 4.73 -17.35 -1.92
CA VAL A 87 4.56 -17.28 -0.46
C VAL A 87 3.65 -18.39 0.06
N ALA A 88 4.23 -19.32 0.83
CA ALA A 88 3.54 -20.50 1.36
C ALA A 88 2.59 -20.22 2.56
N ALA A 89 2.63 -19.02 3.14
CA ALA A 89 1.82 -18.68 4.31
C ALA A 89 0.30 -18.81 4.05
N PRO A 90 -0.55 -19.14 5.05
CA PRO A 90 -2.00 -19.23 4.86
C PRO A 90 -2.60 -17.94 4.27
N TRP A 91 -3.66 -18.05 3.47
CA TRP A 91 -4.30 -16.89 2.83
C TRP A 91 -4.71 -15.79 3.81
N GLY A 92 -5.23 -16.16 4.98
CA GLY A 92 -5.57 -15.19 6.03
C GLY A 92 -4.38 -14.35 6.50
N VAL A 93 -3.20 -14.96 6.60
CA VAL A 93 -1.96 -14.24 6.96
C VAL A 93 -1.56 -13.29 5.83
N VAL A 94 -1.53 -13.77 4.59
CA VAL A 94 -1.14 -12.96 3.43
C VAL A 94 -2.08 -11.75 3.25
N LEU A 95 -3.40 -11.98 3.32
CA LEU A 95 -4.40 -10.93 3.24
C LEU A 95 -4.30 -9.96 4.41
N GLY A 96 -4.09 -10.46 5.64
CA GLY A 96 -3.97 -9.62 6.83
C GLY A 96 -2.78 -8.67 6.77
N VAL A 97 -1.60 -9.17 6.43
CA VAL A 97 -0.39 -8.33 6.34
C VAL A 97 -0.49 -7.35 5.17
N ASN A 98 -1.06 -7.77 4.03
CA ASN A 98 -1.29 -6.86 2.90
C ASN A 98 -2.41 -5.84 3.17
N ALA A 99 -3.37 -6.15 4.05
CA ALA A 99 -4.35 -5.17 4.51
C ALA A 99 -3.68 -4.06 5.35
N VAL A 100 -2.68 -4.40 6.18
CA VAL A 100 -1.89 -3.39 6.91
C VAL A 100 -1.15 -2.48 5.95
N TYR A 101 -0.47 -3.06 4.95
CA TYR A 101 0.13 -2.30 3.85
C TYR A 101 -0.90 -1.37 3.19
N ALA A 102 -2.06 -1.90 2.83
CA ALA A 102 -3.09 -1.19 2.09
C ALA A 102 -3.65 0.00 2.89
N VAL A 103 -3.88 -0.18 4.19
CA VAL A 103 -4.32 0.88 5.09
C VAL A 103 -3.25 1.96 5.20
N ALA A 104 -2.00 1.59 5.52
CA ALA A 104 -0.90 2.53 5.68
C ALA A 104 -0.67 3.36 4.40
N ALA A 105 -0.58 2.70 3.24
CA ALA A 105 -0.40 3.37 1.96
C ALA A 105 -1.58 4.29 1.62
N THR A 106 -2.82 3.81 1.79
CA THR A 106 -4.02 4.60 1.50
C THR A 106 -4.10 5.85 2.37
N VAL A 107 -3.82 5.73 3.67
CA VAL A 107 -3.82 6.86 4.62
C VAL A 107 -2.74 7.88 4.22
N VAL A 108 -1.50 7.45 4.02
CA VAL A 108 -0.38 8.35 3.67
C VAL A 108 -0.65 9.06 2.36
N PHE A 109 -1.12 8.34 1.33
CA PHE A 109 -1.47 8.94 0.05
C PHE A 109 -2.58 9.99 0.21
N ALA A 110 -3.64 9.64 0.94
CA ALA A 110 -4.76 10.54 1.18
C ALA A 110 -4.31 11.80 1.93
N LEU A 111 -3.45 11.69 2.94
CA LEU A 111 -2.92 12.85 3.68
C LEU A 111 -2.10 13.78 2.78
N ILE A 112 -1.21 13.23 1.95
CA ILE A 112 -0.36 14.02 1.05
C ILE A 112 -1.20 14.71 -0.04
N VAL A 113 -2.18 13.99 -0.60
CA VAL A 113 -2.98 14.50 -1.73
C VAL A 113 -4.12 15.41 -1.26
N ARG A 114 -4.84 15.03 -0.19
CA ARG A 114 -5.98 15.78 0.37
C ARG A 114 -5.60 16.83 1.42
N GLY A 115 -4.34 16.92 1.84
CA GLY A 115 -3.87 18.01 2.72
C GLY A 115 -4.16 19.43 2.21
N LYS A 116 -4.56 19.60 0.94
CA LYS A 116 -5.09 20.86 0.39
C LYS A 116 -6.61 21.06 0.55
N MET A 117 -7.44 20.01 0.60
CA MET A 117 -8.90 20.17 0.69
C MET A 117 -9.41 20.47 2.12
N VAL A 118 -8.64 20.13 3.16
CA VAL A 118 -9.00 20.43 4.57
C VAL A 118 -8.78 21.91 4.91
N VAL A 119 -7.85 22.59 4.22
CA VAL A 119 -7.58 24.02 4.43
C VAL A 119 -8.62 24.92 3.73
N GLU A 120 -9.29 24.42 2.69
CA GLU A 120 -10.33 25.15 1.95
C GLU A 120 -11.76 24.95 2.50
N SER A 121 -11.92 24.13 3.54
CA SER A 121 -13.23 23.85 4.17
C SER A 121 -13.27 24.10 5.68
N ALA A 122 -12.28 24.82 6.21
CA ALA A 122 -12.27 25.42 7.56
C ALA A 122 -12.31 26.95 7.42
#